data_AF-A0A9Q1ICI4-F1
#
_entry.id   AF-A0A9Q1ICI4-F1
#
_cell.length_a   1.000
_cell.length_b   1.000
_cell.length_c   1.000
_cell.angle_alpha   90.00
_cell.angle_beta   90.00
_cell.angle_gamma   90.00
#
_symmetry.space_group_name_H-M   'P 1'
#
loop_
_entity.id
_entity.type
_entity.pdbx_description
1 polymer ?
#
loop_
_entity_poly.entity_id
_entity_poly.type
_entity_poly.pdbx_seq_one_letter_code
_entity_poly.pdbx_strand_id
1 'polypeptide(L)'
;MQNDSEFAVTFKILECFPAVFSSECVRELQVDVDFPGSDILQILSPDVHHCQRACTQHHSCLFFTFIRPEWNWDKRQFYCYLKHTDSGKL
;
A
#
# COMPACT_ATOMS: atom_id res chain seq x y z
N MET A 1 -15.26 -16.41 4.28
CA MET A 1 -14.43 -15.51 5.09
C MET A 1 -12.98 -15.89 4.79
N GLN A 2 -12.47 -15.50 3.63
CA GLN A 2 -11.12 -15.86 3.21
C GLN A 2 -10.36 -14.55 3.08
N ASN A 3 -9.30 -14.42 3.86
CA ASN A 3 -8.55 -13.19 4.02
C ASN A 3 -7.91 -12.80 2.70
N ASP A 4 -8.49 -11.81 2.01
CA ASP A 4 -7.90 -11.16 0.82
C ASP A 4 -6.50 -10.59 1.09
N SER A 5 -6.11 -10.55 2.37
CA SER A 5 -4.82 -10.09 2.86
C SER A 5 -3.66 -11.06 2.59
N GLU A 6 -3.84 -12.38 2.50
CA GLU A 6 -2.74 -13.39 2.60
C GLU A 6 -1.61 -13.31 1.54
N PHE A 7 -1.74 -12.46 0.51
CA PHE A 7 -0.62 -12.17 -0.40
C PHE A 7 -0.46 -10.70 -0.78
N ALA A 8 -1.15 -9.80 -0.08
CA ALA A 8 -1.09 -8.38 -0.27
C ALA A 8 0.03 -7.79 0.59
N VAL A 9 0.95 -7.03 -0.04
CA VAL A 9 1.92 -6.24 0.71
C VAL A 9 1.38 -4.84 0.87
N THR A 10 1.16 -4.42 2.12
CA THR A 10 0.75 -3.06 2.44
C THR A 10 1.87 -2.28 3.10
N PHE A 11 2.13 -1.08 2.59
CA PHE A 11 3.24 -0.23 3.07
C PHE A 11 2.75 1.19 3.31
N LYS A 12 3.05 1.75 4.48
CA LYS A 12 2.72 3.14 4.83
C LYS A 12 3.85 4.07 4.39
N ILE A 13 3.57 4.98 3.47
CA ILE A 13 4.47 6.08 3.12
C ILE A 13 4.02 7.28 3.93
N LEU A 14 4.52 7.41 5.16
CA LEU A 14 4.39 8.66 5.88
C LEU A 14 5.55 9.57 5.45
N GLU A 15 5.24 10.68 4.77
CA GLU A 15 6.18 11.77 4.52
C GLU A 15 6.90 12.13 5.83
N CYS A 16 8.19 11.84 5.89
CA CYS A 16 9.02 12.11 7.06
C CYS A 16 9.33 13.61 7.07
N PHE A 17 8.37 14.45 7.44
CA PHE A 17 8.60 15.88 7.59
C PHE A 17 9.60 16.11 8.74
N PRO A 18 10.73 16.82 8.52
CA PRO A 18 11.75 16.99 9.56
C PRO A 18 11.37 17.99 10.67
N ALA A 19 10.07 18.26 10.92
CA ALA A 19 9.66 19.42 11.70
C ALA A 19 9.02 19.16 13.07
N VAL A 20 8.56 17.95 13.44
CA VAL A 20 7.91 17.76 14.76
C VAL A 20 8.21 16.38 15.36
N PHE A 21 8.58 16.38 16.64
CA PHE A 21 8.84 15.19 17.46
C PHE A 21 7.66 14.20 17.47
N SER A 22 7.99 12.91 17.30
CA SER A 22 7.19 11.69 17.56
C SER A 22 6.14 11.23 16.53
N SER A 23 6.55 10.91 15.32
CA SER A 23 6.00 9.74 14.63
C SER A 23 7.14 8.90 14.09
N GLU A 24 7.25 7.66 14.56
CA GLU A 24 8.21 6.71 14.02
C GLU A 24 7.97 6.59 12.51
N CYS A 25 9.02 6.78 11.72
CA CYS A 25 8.98 6.52 10.29
C CYS A 25 8.82 5.01 10.10
N VAL A 26 7.57 4.54 10.04
CA VAL A 26 7.29 3.12 9.82
C VAL A 26 7.59 2.82 8.35
N ARG A 27 8.80 2.32 8.10
CA ARG A 27 9.25 1.80 6.79
C ARG A 27 9.14 0.29 6.71
N GLU A 28 8.14 -0.28 7.38
CA GLU A 28 7.97 -1.72 7.46
C GLU A 28 6.92 -2.16 6.45
N LEU A 29 7.30 -3.12 5.60
CA LEU A 29 6.38 -3.80 4.71
C LEU A 29 5.52 -4.73 5.56
N GLN A 30 4.25 -4.39 5.71
CA GLN A 30 3.31 -5.25 6.39
C GLN A 30 2.72 -6.21 5.37
N VAL A 31 3.13 -7.46 5.51
CA VAL A 31 2.64 -8.56 4.70
C VAL A 31 1.34 -9.02 5.36
N ASP A 32 0.31 -9.16 4.54
CA ASP A 32 -0.99 -9.72 4.90
C ASP A 32 -1.85 -8.87 5.83
N VAL A 33 -1.76 -7.56 5.67
CA VAL A 33 -2.61 -6.59 6.37
C VAL A 33 -3.52 -5.85 5.39
N ASP A 34 -4.83 -5.95 5.62
CA ASP A 34 -5.83 -5.12 4.96
C ASP A 34 -6.18 -3.94 5.87
N PHE A 35 -5.84 -2.73 5.44
CA PHE A 35 -6.16 -1.52 6.17
C PHE A 35 -7.43 -0.89 5.62
N PRO A 36 -8.35 -0.43 6.49
CA PRO A 36 -9.50 0.33 6.06
C PRO A 36 -9.03 1.61 5.35
N GLY A 37 -9.40 1.74 4.08
CA GLY A 37 -9.01 2.87 3.24
C GLY A 37 -9.66 2.76 1.86
N SER A 38 -9.69 3.88 1.15
CA SER A 38 -10.25 3.94 -0.20
C SER A 38 -9.14 3.79 -1.23
N ASP A 39 -9.35 2.92 -2.22
CA ASP A 39 -8.50 2.84 -3.40
C ASP A 39 -8.71 4.10 -4.25
N ILE A 40 -7.68 4.92 -4.37
CA ILE A 40 -7.71 6.15 -5.18
C ILE A 40 -7.20 5.93 -6.59
N LEU A 41 -6.32 4.94 -6.78
CA LEU A 41 -5.80 4.58 -8.09
C LEU A 41 -5.41 3.10 -8.13
N GLN A 42 -5.67 2.46 -9.27
CA GLN A 42 -5.25 1.10 -9.54
C GLN A 42 -4.36 1.08 -10.78
N ILE A 43 -3.16 0.53 -10.66
CA ILE A 43 -2.21 0.38 -11.77
C ILE A 43 -1.69 -1.05 -11.86
N LEU A 44 -1.15 -1.41 -13.01
CA LEU A 44 -0.31 -2.61 -13.16
C LEU A 44 1.11 -2.28 -12.75
N SER A 45 1.69 -3.11 -11.89
CA SER A 45 3.06 -2.97 -11.40
C SER A 45 3.82 -4.28 -11.58
N PRO A 46 5.01 -4.30 -12.18
CA PRO A 46 5.80 -5.51 -12.34
C PRO A 46 6.27 -6.10 -10.99
N ASP A 47 6.45 -5.25 -9.97
CA ASP A 47 6.93 -5.65 -8.65
C ASP A 47 6.47 -4.67 -7.55
N VAL A 48 6.75 -5.02 -6.29
CA VAL A 48 6.40 -4.20 -5.12
C VAL A 48 7.10 -2.84 -5.10
N HIS A 49 8.33 -2.74 -5.62
CA HIS A 49 9.10 -1.50 -5.62
C HIS A 49 8.57 -0.50 -6.65
N HIS A 50 8.09 -0.98 -7.79
CA HIS A 50 7.40 -0.13 -8.77
C HIS A 50 6.08 0.39 -8.19
N CYS A 51 5.33 -0.45 -7.48
CA CYS A 51 4.09 -0.04 -6.81
C CYS A 51 4.36 1.02 -5.72
N GLN A 52 5.42 0.80 -4.94
CA GLN A 52 5.89 1.77 -3.94
C GLN A 52 6.25 3.12 -4.58
N ARG A 53 7.05 3.12 -5.64
CA ARG A 53 7.43 4.37 -6.34
C ARG A 53 6.21 5.12 -6.88
N ALA A 54 5.24 4.39 -7.43
CA ALA A 54 4.00 4.98 -7.92
C ALA A 54 3.22 5.65 -6.78
N CYS A 55 3.13 5.00 -5.62
CA CYS A 55 2.53 5.61 -4.44
C CYS A 55 3.32 6.84 -3.95
N THR A 56 4.65 6.78 -3.86
CA THR A 56 5.49 7.92 -3.45
C THR A 56 5.32 9.14 -4.38
N GLN A 57 5.12 8.90 -5.68
CA GLN A 57 4.94 9.97 -6.65
C GLN A 57 3.52 10.54 -6.66
N HIS A 58 2.56 9.82 -6.08
CA HIS A 58 1.16 10.22 -6.08
C HIS A 58 0.83 10.99 -4.80
N HIS A 59 0.55 12.29 -4.94
CA HIS A 59 0.38 13.22 -3.81
C HIS A 59 -0.68 12.82 -2.77
N SER A 60 -1.72 12.07 -3.18
CA SER A 60 -2.77 11.58 -2.28
C SER A 60 -2.54 10.17 -1.75
N CYS A 61 -1.48 9.47 -2.15
CA CYS A 61 -1.25 8.10 -1.71
C CYS A 61 -0.59 8.10 -0.33
N LEU A 62 -1.19 7.41 0.63
CA LEU A 62 -0.66 7.22 1.98
C LEU A 62 -0.10 5.81 2.18
N PHE A 63 -0.69 4.83 1.51
CA PHE A 63 -0.21 3.46 1.47
C PHE A 63 -0.61 2.80 0.17
N PHE A 64 0.04 1.69 -0.16
CA PHE A 64 -0.31 0.91 -1.33
C PHE A 64 -0.50 -0.56 -0.96
N THR A 65 -1.26 -1.28 -1.77
CA THR A 65 -1.38 -2.73 -1.72
C THR A 65 -0.93 -3.32 -3.05
N PHE A 66 0.08 -4.19 -3.02
CA PHE A 66 0.55 -4.93 -4.20
C PHE A 66 0.11 -6.39 -4.15
N ILE A 67 -0.55 -6.85 -5.21
CA ILE A 67 -0.95 -8.24 -5.40
C ILE A 67 0.18 -8.99 -6.11
N ARG A 68 0.78 -9.93 -5.39
CA ARG A 68 1.94 -10.69 -5.89
C ARG A 68 1.57 -11.64 -7.05
N PRO A 69 2.55 -12.03 -7.89
CA PRO A 69 2.32 -12.97 -9.00
C PRO A 69 1.80 -14.34 -8.55
N GLU A 70 2.11 -14.75 -7.31
CA GLU A 70 1.67 -16.02 -6.72
C GLU A 70 0.17 -16.04 -6.41
N TRP A 71 -0.51 -14.90 -6.49
CA TRP A 71 -1.96 -14.80 -6.32
C TRP A 71 -2.69 -15.68 -7.34
N ASN A 72 -3.40 -16.70 -6.86
CA ASN A 72 -4.06 -17.70 -7.69
C ASN A 72 -5.59 -17.71 -7.56
N TRP A 73 -6.15 -16.75 -6.82
CA TRP A 73 -7.59 -16.66 -6.58
C TRP A 73 -8.34 -16.02 -7.75
N ASP A 74 -7.74 -15.03 -8.40
CA ASP A 74 -8.31 -14.35 -9.57
C ASP A 74 -7.22 -13.69 -10.45
N LYS A 75 -7.65 -12.91 -11.45
CA LYS A 75 -6.77 -12.24 -12.43
C LYS A 75 -6.25 -10.87 -11.98
N ARG A 76 -6.07 -10.64 -10.67
CA ARG A 76 -5.52 -9.39 -10.11
C ARG A 76 -4.02 -9.42 -9.87
N GLN A 77 -3.31 -10.46 -10.33
CA GLN A 77 -1.85 -10.50 -10.26
C GLN A 77 -1.25 -9.22 -10.83
N PHE A 78 -0.21 -8.71 -10.19
CA PHE A 78 0.47 -7.45 -10.58
C PHE A 78 -0.35 -6.19 -10.34
N TYR A 79 -1.55 -6.27 -9.74
CA TYR A 79 -2.30 -5.08 -9.40
C TYR A 79 -1.66 -4.36 -8.22
N CYS A 80 -1.56 -3.05 -8.36
CA CYS A 80 -1.10 -2.12 -7.37
C CYS A 80 -2.22 -1.13 -7.08
N TYR A 81 -2.71 -1.17 -5.86
CA TYR A 81 -3.75 -0.27 -5.37
C TYR A 81 -3.10 0.82 -4.53
N LEU A 82 -3.22 2.06 -4.97
CA LEU A 82 -2.82 3.23 -4.18
C LEU A 82 -4.03 3.61 -3.33
N LYS A 83 -3.79 3.79 -2.03
CA LYS A 83 -4.84 3.97 -1.03
C LYS A 83 -4.64 5.29 -0.27
N HIS A 84 -5.78 5.87 0.10
CA HIS A 84 -5.89 7.07 0.93
C HIS A 84 -6.87 6.83 2.08
N THR A 85 -6.69 7.56 3.18
CA THR A 85 -7.66 7.63 4.29
C THR A 85 -7.68 9.06 4.78
N ASP A 86 -8.89 9.60 4.93
CA ASP A 86 -9.13 10.95 5.43
C ASP A 86 -8.69 11.12 6.89
N SER A 87 -8.50 10.01 7.61
CA SER A 87 -8.14 10.02 9.04
C SER A 87 -6.64 10.01 9.29
N GLY A 88 -5.80 9.69 8.30
CA GLY A 88 -4.33 9.53 8.46
C GLY A 88 -3.90 8.45 9.49
N LYS A 89 -4.87 7.82 10.15
CA LYS A 89 -4.73 6.74 11.12
C LYS A 89 -5.13 5.43 10.45
N LEU A 90 -4.27 4.45 10.65
CA LEU A 90 -4.55 3.04 10.42
C LEU A 90 -5.40 2.53 11.59
#